data_AF-X1SXW9-F1
#
_entry.id   AF-X1SXW9-F1
#
_cell.length_a   1.000
_cell.length_b   1.000
_cell.length_c   1.000
_cell.angle_alpha   90.00
_cell.angle_beta   90.00
_cell.angle_gamma   90.00
#
_symmetry.space_group_name_H-M   'P 1'
#
loop_
_entity.id
_entity.type
_entity.pdbx_description
1 polymer ?
#
loop_
_entity_poly.entity_id
_entity_poly.type
_entity_poly.pdbx_seq_one_letter_code
_entity_poly.pdbx_strand_id
1 'polypeptide(L)'
;MTAKELAEKLITSRKSAARNIDTNCFSRKAEAEGGCGVIGIACSEKIAGHHLLQSLIQMRNRGNNKGGGIAAVGLSPEELGVTRELLERDYLLSVAYLDPSCRQEVERKHIEPTFAIDYVRHAPRVDDFRSIKGLDIQPPEVYMYFVRVKPEVVHEFKKRNGFVVNKGEAPHLNK
;
A
#
# COMPACT_ATOMS: atom_id res chain seq x y z
N MET A 1 4.55 -22.32 -20.61
CA MET A 1 3.39 -21.50 -20.22
C MET A 1 3.48 -20.20 -20.97
N THR A 2 2.47 -19.84 -21.75
CA THR A 2 2.42 -18.54 -22.43
C THR A 2 2.20 -17.40 -21.42
N ALA A 3 2.54 -16.16 -21.78
CA ALA A 3 2.31 -15.00 -20.89
C ALA A 3 0.82 -14.84 -20.52
N LYS A 4 -0.08 -15.17 -21.47
CA LYS A 4 -1.53 -15.17 -21.26
C LYS A 4 -1.97 -16.22 -20.25
N GLU A 5 -1.51 -17.46 -20.38
CA GLU A 5 -1.80 -18.53 -19.41
C GLU A 5 -1.29 -18.20 -18.00
N LEU A 6 -0.12 -17.57 -17.89
CA LEU A 6 0.42 -17.12 -16.61
C LEU A 6 -0.47 -16.06 -15.97
N ALA A 7 -0.88 -15.05 -16.73
CA ALA A 7 -1.76 -13.99 -16.26
C ALA A 7 -3.12 -14.55 -15.80
N GLU A 8 -3.72 -15.45 -16.58
CA GLU A 8 -4.99 -16.11 -16.24
C GLU A 8 -4.87 -16.97 -14.96
N LYS A 9 -3.78 -17.72 -14.80
CA LYS A 9 -3.52 -18.47 -13.57
C LYS A 9 -3.31 -17.55 -12.36
N LEU A 10 -2.57 -16.45 -12.51
CA LEU A 10 -2.39 -15.45 -11.45
C LEU A 10 -3.73 -14.85 -11.02
N ILE A 11 -4.57 -14.45 -11.98
CA ILE A 11 -5.93 -13.93 -11.69
C ILE A 11 -6.77 -15.00 -10.98
N THR A 12 -6.73 -16.25 -11.46
CA THR A 12 -7.50 -17.35 -10.89
C THR A 12 -7.05 -17.72 -9.48
N SER A 13 -5.74 -17.67 -9.20
CA SER A 13 -5.18 -17.96 -7.86
C SER A 13 -5.78 -17.06 -6.77
N ARG A 14 -6.11 -15.81 -7.11
CA ARG A 14 -6.73 -14.83 -6.20
C ARG A 14 -8.16 -15.18 -5.79
N LYS A 15 -8.91 -15.96 -6.60
CA LYS A 15 -10.28 -16.36 -6.27
C LYS A 15 -10.35 -17.16 -4.96
N SER A 16 -9.32 -17.93 -4.64
CA SER A 16 -9.25 -18.70 -3.40
C SER A 16 -9.08 -17.81 -2.15
N ALA A 17 -8.38 -16.68 -2.28
CA ALA A 17 -8.22 -15.71 -1.19
C ALA A 17 -9.51 -14.94 -0.88
N ALA A 18 -10.39 -14.78 -1.88
CA ALA A 18 -11.69 -14.12 -1.71
C ALA A 18 -12.75 -14.99 -1.02
N ARG A 19 -12.52 -16.31 -0.84
CA ARG A 19 -13.53 -17.25 -0.31
C ARG A 19 -13.87 -17.06 1.17
N ASN A 20 -12.98 -16.44 1.95
CA ASN A 20 -13.18 -16.17 3.38
C ASN A 20 -13.62 -14.73 3.65
N ILE A 21 -13.92 -13.94 2.61
CA ILE A 21 -14.49 -12.62 2.77
C ILE A 21 -16.00 -12.82 2.84
N ASP A 22 -16.61 -12.46 3.97
CA ASP A 22 -18.06 -12.47 4.09
C ASP A 22 -18.65 -11.48 3.08
N THR A 23 -19.15 -12.00 1.97
CA THR A 23 -19.72 -11.20 0.88
C THR A 23 -21.01 -10.49 1.31
N ASN A 24 -21.60 -10.85 2.46
CA ASN A 24 -22.73 -10.11 3.04
C ASN A 24 -22.36 -8.68 3.49
N CYS A 25 -21.08 -8.35 3.63
CA CYS A 25 -20.64 -6.97 3.90
C CYS A 25 -20.79 -6.05 2.67
N PHE A 26 -20.85 -6.62 1.45
CA PHE A 26 -21.08 -5.86 0.22
C PHE A 26 -22.58 -5.78 -0.08
N SER A 27 -23.33 -5.13 0.81
CA SER A 27 -24.57 -4.48 0.39
C SER A 27 -24.24 -3.65 -0.86
N ARG A 28 -24.96 -3.88 -1.97
CA ARG A 28 -24.86 -3.00 -3.14
C ARG A 28 -25.12 -1.59 -2.61
N LYS A 29 -24.10 -0.73 -2.67
CA LYS A 29 -24.26 0.68 -2.28
C LYS A 29 -25.48 1.22 -3.01
N ALA A 30 -26.45 1.73 -2.26
CA ALA A 30 -27.47 2.61 -2.82
C ALA A 30 -26.75 3.69 -3.62
N GLU A 31 -27.30 4.08 -4.77
CA GLU A 31 -26.79 5.19 -5.55
C GLU A 31 -26.68 6.40 -4.63
N ALA A 32 -25.44 6.84 -4.38
CA ALA A 32 -25.17 8.01 -3.59
C ALA A 32 -25.09 9.20 -4.55
N GLU A 33 -25.90 10.23 -4.31
CA GLU A 33 -25.74 11.52 -4.98
C GLU A 33 -24.37 12.09 -4.60
N GLY A 34 -23.48 12.27 -5.58
CA GLY A 34 -22.09 12.71 -5.39
C GLY A 34 -21.06 11.79 -6.05
N GLY A 35 -20.31 12.30 -7.03
CA GLY A 35 -19.29 11.56 -7.77
C GLY A 35 -17.89 11.70 -7.18
N CYS A 36 -17.03 10.67 -7.30
CA CYS A 36 -15.63 10.85 -6.95
C CYS A 36 -14.96 11.88 -7.88
N GLY A 37 -14.04 12.69 -7.36
CA GLY A 37 -13.21 13.55 -8.17
C GLY A 37 -11.76 13.07 -8.16
N VAL A 38 -11.03 13.30 -9.25
CA VAL A 38 -9.58 13.07 -9.35
C VAL A 38 -8.89 14.35 -9.84
N ILE A 39 -7.79 14.73 -9.19
CA ILE A 39 -6.79 15.65 -9.75
C ILE A 39 -5.56 14.83 -10.12
N GLY A 40 -5.05 15.05 -11.32
CA GLY A 40 -3.75 14.54 -11.76
C GLY A 40 -2.76 15.68 -11.92
N ILE A 41 -1.52 15.46 -11.51
CA ILE A 41 -0.39 16.34 -11.79
C ILE A 41 0.79 15.50 -12.27
N ALA A 42 1.47 15.97 -13.31
CA ALA A 42 2.72 15.41 -13.80
C ALA A 42 3.58 16.59 -14.28
N CYS A 43 4.79 16.72 -13.74
CA CYS A 43 5.73 17.77 -14.11
C CYS A 43 7.15 17.23 -14.00
N SER A 44 8.02 17.63 -14.94
CA SER A 44 9.45 17.31 -14.88
C SER A 44 10.18 18.13 -13.81
N GLU A 45 9.60 19.25 -13.39
CA GLU A 45 10.15 20.14 -12.37
C GLU A 45 9.46 19.93 -11.01
N LYS A 46 10.17 20.26 -9.93
CA LYS A 46 9.61 20.19 -8.58
C LYS A 46 8.56 21.28 -8.40
N ILE A 47 7.32 20.87 -8.12
CA ILE A 47 6.21 21.76 -7.80
C ILE A 47 5.86 21.58 -6.33
N ALA A 48 5.67 22.69 -5.61
CA ALA A 48 5.26 22.64 -4.22
C ALA A 48 3.83 22.07 -4.09
N GLY A 49 3.64 21.09 -3.19
CA GLY A 49 2.35 20.39 -3.03
C GLY A 49 1.17 21.29 -2.66
N HIS A 50 1.42 22.46 -2.06
CA HIS A 50 0.37 23.41 -1.69
C HIS A 50 -0.43 23.94 -2.89
N HIS A 51 0.13 23.89 -4.11
CA HIS A 51 -0.59 24.26 -5.34
C HIS A 51 -1.78 23.34 -5.63
N LEU A 52 -1.83 22.14 -5.05
CA LEU A 52 -2.96 21.22 -5.19
C LEU A 52 -4.13 21.58 -4.25
N LEU A 53 -3.90 22.38 -3.21
CA LEU A 53 -4.89 22.60 -2.14
C LEU A 53 -6.18 23.25 -2.66
N GLN A 54 -6.08 24.25 -3.54
CA GLN A 54 -7.26 24.95 -4.04
C GLN A 54 -8.16 24.01 -4.85
N SER A 55 -7.56 23.17 -5.69
CA SER A 55 -8.30 22.16 -6.45
C SER A 55 -8.93 21.11 -5.52
N LEU A 56 -8.22 20.66 -4.48
CA LEU A 56 -8.76 19.73 -3.49
C LEU A 56 -9.96 20.31 -2.73
N ILE A 57 -9.93 21.60 -2.37
CA ILE A 57 -11.05 22.30 -1.74
C ILE A 57 -12.28 22.30 -2.65
N GLN A 58 -12.11 22.61 -3.93
CA GLN A 58 -13.22 22.61 -4.91
C GLN A 58 -13.85 21.23 -5.09
N MET A 59 -13.09 20.16 -4.86
CA MET A 59 -13.57 18.79 -4.99
C MET A 59 -14.29 18.25 -3.76
N ARG A 60 -14.24 18.96 -2.63
CA ARG A 60 -14.92 18.55 -1.40
C ARG A 60 -16.42 18.31 -1.62
N ASN A 61 -17.05 19.10 -2.49
CA ASN A 61 -18.48 19.00 -2.82
C ASN A 61 -18.84 17.85 -3.77
N ARG A 62 -17.84 17.17 -4.33
CA ARG A 62 -18.03 15.98 -5.17
C ARG A 62 -17.98 14.70 -4.34
N GLY A 63 -17.11 14.64 -3.34
CA GLY A 63 -16.98 13.49 -2.45
C GLY A 63 -18.12 13.38 -1.41
N ASN A 64 -18.31 12.17 -0.88
CA ASN A 64 -19.24 11.87 0.21
C ASN A 64 -18.59 11.91 1.60
N ASN A 65 -17.51 12.69 1.74
CA ASN A 65 -16.69 12.82 2.96
C ASN A 65 -16.11 11.50 3.52
N LYS A 66 -16.04 10.42 2.73
CA LYS A 66 -15.48 9.13 3.18
C LYS A 66 -13.96 9.05 3.17
N GLY A 67 -13.30 10.10 2.70
CA GLY A 67 -11.83 10.19 2.61
C GLY A 67 -11.34 10.38 1.17
N GLY A 68 -10.04 10.65 1.06
CA GLY A 68 -9.32 10.78 -0.20
C GLY A 68 -8.10 9.86 -0.21
N GLY A 69 -7.52 9.67 -1.39
CA GLY A 69 -6.30 8.91 -1.57
C GLY A 69 -5.41 9.58 -2.61
N ILE A 70 -4.12 9.31 -2.55
CA ILE A 70 -3.15 9.74 -3.56
C ILE A 70 -2.53 8.52 -4.22
N ALA A 71 -2.30 8.60 -5.53
CA ALA A 71 -1.41 7.72 -6.24
C ALA A 71 -0.20 8.57 -6.66
N ALA A 72 0.97 8.26 -6.10
CA ALA A 72 2.19 9.00 -6.34
C ALA A 72 3.21 8.10 -7.03
N VAL A 73 3.97 8.69 -7.96
CA VAL A 73 5.12 8.07 -8.63
C VAL A 73 6.34 8.96 -8.41
N GLY A 74 7.54 8.37 -8.40
CA GLY A 74 8.78 9.12 -8.20
C GLY A 74 9.05 9.52 -6.75
N LEU A 75 8.84 8.59 -5.80
CA LEU A 75 9.17 8.80 -4.39
C LEU A 75 10.67 9.13 -4.22
N SER A 76 10.98 10.03 -3.30
CA SER A 76 12.36 10.40 -2.95
C SER A 76 12.91 9.51 -1.84
N PRO A 77 14.05 8.81 -2.05
CA PRO A 77 14.69 8.02 -0.99
C PRO A 77 15.08 8.89 0.22
N GLU A 78 15.59 10.09 -0.04
CA GLU A 78 16.04 11.05 0.98
C GLU A 78 14.88 11.49 1.88
N GLU A 79 13.74 11.87 1.28
CA GLU A 79 12.55 12.23 2.04
C GLU A 79 12.00 11.06 2.84
N LEU A 80 12.18 9.83 2.34
CA LEU A 80 11.80 8.59 3.00
C LEU A 80 12.79 8.14 4.08
N GLY A 81 13.99 8.71 4.11
CA GLY A 81 15.07 8.34 5.02
C GLY A 81 15.70 6.99 4.68
N VAL A 82 15.72 6.61 3.40
CA VAL A 82 16.26 5.33 2.91
C VAL A 82 17.21 5.54 1.74
N THR A 83 18.00 4.52 1.43
CA THR A 83 18.86 4.48 0.23
C THR A 83 18.02 4.27 -1.04
N ARG A 84 18.53 4.72 -2.20
CA ARG A 84 17.92 4.49 -3.52
C ARG A 84 17.66 3.00 -3.77
N GLU A 85 18.64 2.17 -3.42
CA GLU A 85 18.63 0.72 -3.61
C GLU A 85 17.49 0.07 -2.84
N LEU A 86 17.29 0.48 -1.58
CA LEU A 86 16.20 -0.01 -0.73
C LEU A 86 14.83 0.40 -1.30
N LEU A 87 14.68 1.66 -1.73
CA LEU A 87 13.42 2.14 -2.33
C LEU A 87 13.05 1.40 -3.63
N GLU A 88 14.04 1.03 -4.44
CA GLU A 88 13.82 0.33 -5.71
C GLU A 88 13.56 -1.17 -5.54
N ARG A 89 14.16 -1.77 -4.51
CA ARG A 89 14.10 -3.21 -4.26
C ARG A 89 12.86 -3.63 -3.45
N ASP A 90 12.42 -2.79 -2.52
CA ASP A 90 11.44 -3.15 -1.51
C ASP A 90 10.06 -2.57 -1.82
N TYR A 91 9.01 -3.27 -1.40
CA TYR A 91 7.66 -2.73 -1.40
C TYR A 91 7.44 -1.83 -0.18
N LEU A 92 6.74 -0.72 -0.39
CA LEU A 92 6.30 0.15 0.70
C LEU A 92 4.92 -0.28 1.19
N LEU A 93 4.88 -0.96 2.34
CA LEU A 93 3.65 -1.32 3.04
C LEU A 93 3.35 -0.27 4.10
N SER A 94 2.27 0.49 3.94
CA SER A 94 1.83 1.48 4.93
C SER A 94 0.64 0.95 5.74
N VAL A 95 0.77 0.92 7.06
CA VAL A 95 -0.30 0.47 7.97
C VAL A 95 -0.68 1.62 8.89
N ALA A 96 -1.98 1.95 8.91
CA ALA A 96 -2.57 2.90 9.84
C ALA A 96 -3.16 2.16 11.04
N TYR A 97 -2.59 2.39 12.22
CA TYR A 97 -3.03 1.80 13.48
C TYR A 97 -4.06 2.72 14.14
N LEU A 98 -5.32 2.27 14.14
CA LEU A 98 -6.40 2.94 14.88
C LEU A 98 -6.16 2.83 16.39
N ASP A 99 -5.66 1.68 16.84
CA ASP A 99 -5.17 1.44 18.19
C ASP A 99 -3.66 1.12 18.11
N PRO A 100 -2.77 2.02 18.56
CA PRO A 100 -1.33 1.80 18.52
C PRO A 100 -0.87 0.58 19.32
N SER A 101 -1.63 0.15 20.33
CA SER A 101 -1.24 -0.97 21.20
C SER A 101 -1.24 -2.31 20.46
N CYS A 102 -2.02 -2.45 19.38
CA CYS A 102 -2.10 -3.69 18.61
C CYS A 102 -0.92 -3.87 17.63
N ARG A 103 -0.03 -2.87 17.50
CA ARG A 103 1.03 -2.87 16.49
C ARG A 103 1.90 -4.12 16.51
N GLN A 104 2.42 -4.49 17.67
CA GLN A 104 3.29 -5.67 17.80
C GLN A 104 2.55 -6.97 17.43
N GLU A 105 1.27 -7.05 17.78
CA GLU A 105 0.45 -8.21 17.44
C GLU A 105 0.23 -8.31 15.93
N VAL A 106 -0.07 -7.19 15.27
CA VAL A 106 -0.24 -7.11 13.81
C VAL A 106 1.06 -7.47 13.09
N GLU A 107 2.19 -6.92 13.54
CA GLU A 107 3.52 -7.23 12.97
C GLU A 107 3.78 -8.74 13.04
N ARG A 108 3.67 -9.34 14.24
CA ARG A 108 3.93 -10.76 14.48
C ARG A 108 2.98 -11.70 13.73
N LYS A 109 1.69 -11.37 13.66
CA LYS A 109 0.67 -12.26 13.08
C LYS A 109 0.54 -12.12 11.57
N HIS A 110 0.80 -10.95 11.01
CA HIS A 110 0.42 -10.64 9.62
C HIS A 110 1.57 -10.14 8.76
N ILE A 111 2.56 -9.44 9.32
CA ILE A 111 3.66 -8.86 8.54
C ILE A 111 4.87 -9.81 8.53
N GLU A 112 5.44 -10.09 9.69
CA GLU A 112 6.66 -10.90 9.85
C GLU A 112 6.57 -12.31 9.23
N PRO A 113 5.43 -13.03 9.26
CA PRO A 113 5.35 -14.35 8.63
C PRO A 113 5.50 -14.29 7.10
N THR A 114 5.07 -13.19 6.49
CA THR A 114 4.99 -13.04 5.02
C THR A 114 6.21 -12.31 4.47
N PHE A 115 6.73 -11.35 5.22
CA PHE A 115 7.68 -10.36 4.74
C PHE A 115 8.98 -10.36 5.54
N ALA A 116 10.10 -10.19 4.84
CA ALA A 116 11.34 -9.68 5.42
C ALA A 116 11.21 -8.16 5.49
N ILE A 117 11.37 -7.58 6.68
CA ILE A 117 11.30 -6.15 6.93
C ILE A 117 12.74 -5.62 6.95
N ASP A 118 13.09 -4.78 5.99
CA ASP A 118 14.44 -4.22 5.88
C ASP A 118 14.53 -2.82 6.54
N TYR A 119 13.42 -2.08 6.57
CA TYR A 119 13.33 -0.78 7.26
C TYR A 119 11.90 -0.45 7.70
N VAL A 120 11.76 0.25 8.83
CA VAL A 120 10.48 0.75 9.34
C VAL A 120 10.61 2.21 9.69
N ARG A 121 9.64 3.01 9.25
CA ARG A 121 9.55 4.42 9.59
C ARG A 121 8.16 4.77 10.07
N HIS A 122 8.10 5.61 11.10
CA HIS A 122 6.87 6.29 11.49
C HIS A 122 6.64 7.50 10.58
N ALA A 123 5.42 7.64 10.05
CA ALA A 123 5.06 8.76 9.20
C ALA A 123 5.21 10.08 9.97
N PRO A 124 5.75 11.14 9.34
CA PRO A 124 5.79 12.46 9.95
C PRO A 124 4.39 12.92 10.37
N ARG A 125 4.28 13.49 11.56
CA ARG A 125 3.03 14.05 12.09
C ARG A 125 3.28 15.39 12.76
N VAL A 126 2.23 16.19 12.87
CA VAL A 126 2.22 17.34 13.78
C VAL A 126 2.11 16.85 15.23
N ASP A 127 2.75 17.55 16.15
CA ASP A 127 2.77 17.14 17.57
C ASP A 127 1.39 17.26 18.22
N ASP A 128 0.68 18.35 17.95
CA ASP A 128 -0.72 18.55 18.36
C ASP A 128 -1.62 18.63 17.14
N PHE A 129 -2.41 17.58 16.89
CA PHE A 129 -3.35 17.54 15.77
C PHE A 129 -4.43 18.64 15.87
N ARG A 130 -4.71 19.14 17.07
CA ARG A 130 -5.69 20.21 17.31
C ARG A 130 -5.22 21.56 16.80
N SER A 131 -3.94 21.70 16.47
CA SER A 131 -3.41 22.86 15.75
C SER A 131 -4.01 23.01 14.34
N ILE A 132 -4.56 21.93 13.77
CA ILE A 132 -5.22 21.92 12.47
C ILE A 132 -6.71 22.19 12.66
N LYS A 133 -7.16 23.38 12.24
CA LYS A 133 -8.57 23.79 12.34
C LYS A 133 -9.49 22.80 11.60
N GLY A 134 -10.47 22.25 12.31
CA GLY A 134 -11.46 21.31 11.75
C GLY A 134 -11.02 19.84 11.77
N LEU A 135 -9.89 19.53 12.41
CA LEU A 135 -9.48 18.16 12.72
C LEU A 135 -9.81 17.82 14.17
N ASP A 136 -11.02 17.32 14.41
CA ASP A 136 -11.52 17.05 15.76
C ASP A 136 -11.12 15.66 16.28
N ILE A 137 -10.74 14.75 15.38
CA ILE A 137 -10.40 13.36 15.67
C ILE A 137 -8.91 13.16 15.42
N GLN A 138 -8.22 12.57 16.40
CA GLN A 138 -6.80 12.22 16.27
C GLN A 138 -6.60 11.25 15.10
N PRO A 139 -5.74 11.58 14.12
CA PRO A 139 -5.40 10.65 13.05
C PRO A 139 -4.69 9.40 13.61
N PRO A 140 -4.88 8.23 12.98
CA PRO A 140 -4.16 7.03 13.38
C PRO A 140 -2.64 7.18 13.19
N GLU A 141 -1.88 6.41 13.95
CA GLU A 141 -0.43 6.31 13.73
C GLU A 141 -0.17 5.50 12.46
N VAL A 142 0.64 6.06 11.56
CA VAL A 142 0.98 5.39 10.30
C VAL A 142 2.43 4.95 10.35
N TYR A 143 2.66 3.65 10.18
CA TYR A 143 4.00 3.09 9.98
C TYR A 143 4.16 2.61 8.55
N MET A 144 5.33 2.90 8.00
CA MET A 144 5.75 2.55 6.66
C MET A 144 6.85 1.50 6.75
N TYR A 145 6.56 0.31 6.25
CA TYR A 145 7.46 -0.84 6.25
C TYR A 145 8.01 -1.03 4.84
N PHE A 146 9.33 -1.02 4.71
CA PHE A 146 10.00 -1.46 3.48
C PHE A 146 10.23 -2.94 3.59
N VAL A 147 9.52 -3.68 2.73
CA VAL A 147 9.35 -5.11 2.86
C VAL A 147 9.57 -5.85 1.56
N ARG A 148 10.06 -7.09 1.69
CA ARG A 148 10.12 -8.06 0.60
C ARG A 148 9.40 -9.33 0.99
N VAL A 149 8.66 -9.92 0.05
CA VAL A 149 8.02 -11.22 0.30
C VAL A 149 9.12 -12.26 0.48
N LYS A 150 9.05 -13.03 1.57
CA LYS A 150 10.04 -14.07 1.86
C LYS A 150 10.08 -15.14 0.76
N PRO A 151 11.25 -15.62 0.32
CA PRO A 151 11.36 -16.60 -0.76
C PRO A 151 10.53 -17.87 -0.53
N GLU A 152 10.48 -18.37 0.71
CA GLU A 152 9.72 -19.53 1.12
C GLU A 152 8.21 -19.33 0.95
N VAL A 153 7.70 -18.12 1.22
CA VAL A 153 6.29 -17.76 1.02
C VAL A 153 5.94 -17.73 -0.46
N VAL A 154 6.84 -17.17 -1.29
CA VAL A 154 6.69 -17.20 -2.75
C VAL A 154 6.71 -18.65 -3.26
N HIS A 155 7.59 -19.49 -2.73
CA HIS A 155 7.70 -20.90 -3.12
C HIS A 155 6.44 -21.68 -2.75
N GLU A 156 5.93 -21.51 -1.53
CA GLU A 156 4.69 -22.14 -1.08
C GLU A 156 3.50 -21.68 -1.95
N PHE A 157 3.39 -20.38 -2.21
CA PHE A 157 2.36 -19.83 -3.11
C PHE A 157 2.44 -20.46 -4.50
N LYS A 158 3.65 -20.60 -5.06
CA LYS A 158 3.88 -21.24 -6.36
C LYS A 158 3.39 -22.69 -6.37
N LYS A 159 3.80 -23.46 -5.35
CA LYS A 159 3.42 -24.87 -5.17
C LYS A 159 1.91 -25.04 -5.04
N ARG A 160 1.26 -24.26 -4.16
CA ARG A 160 -0.18 -24.32 -3.89
C ARG A 160 -1.05 -24.07 -5.13
N ASN A 161 -0.57 -23.22 -6.03
CA ASN A 161 -1.31 -22.82 -7.23
C ASN A 161 -0.81 -23.50 -8.52
N GLY A 162 0.08 -24.48 -8.42
CA GLY A 162 0.57 -25.23 -9.59
C GLY A 162 1.32 -24.36 -10.60
N PHE A 163 2.06 -23.37 -10.13
CA PHE A 163 3.03 -22.64 -10.95
C PHE A 163 4.28 -23.53 -11.12
N VAL A 164 4.70 -23.76 -12.36
CA VAL A 164 5.85 -24.62 -12.67
C VAL A 164 7.11 -24.02 -12.04
N VAL A 165 7.71 -24.75 -11.10
CA VAL A 165 9.00 -24.39 -10.50
C VAL A 165 10.09 -24.94 -11.42
N ASN A 166 10.54 -24.15 -12.39
CA ASN A 166 11.80 -24.49 -13.07
C ASN A 166 12.92 -24.35 -12.03
N LYS A 167 13.49 -25.48 -11.61
CA LYS A 167 14.77 -25.51 -10.89
C LYS A 167 15.85 -25.05 -11.89
N GLY A 168 16.17 -23.77 -11.90
CA GLY A 168 17.19 -23.26 -12.81
C GLY A 168 17.24 -21.75 -12.77
N GLU A 169 17.78 -21.21 -11.68
CA GLU A 169 18.52 -19.95 -11.58
C GLU A 169 18.79 -19.73 -10.09
N ALA A 170 19.81 -20.44 -9.59
CA ALA A 170 20.52 -19.96 -8.42
C ALA A 170 21.15 -18.61 -8.83
N PRO A 171 21.09 -17.55 -8.02
CA PRO A 171 21.84 -16.35 -8.30
C PRO A 171 23.32 -16.73 -8.30
N HIS A 172 23.94 -16.67 -9.48
CA HIS A 172 25.38 -16.64 -9.59
C HIS A 172 25.87 -15.41 -8.82
N LEU A 173 26.28 -15.60 -7.57
CA LEU A 173 27.22 -14.71 -6.91
C LEU A 173 28.53 -14.84 -7.69
N ASN A 174 28.72 -13.96 -8.67
CA ASN A 174 30.05 -13.70 -9.20
C ASN A 174 30.83 -12.92 -8.12
N LYS A 175 32.01 -13.47 -7.83
CA LYS A 175 33.07 -12.89 -7.00
C LYS A 175 33.50 -11.52 -7.51
#